data_AF-A0AAU1MQF1-F1
#
_entry.id   AF-A0AAU1MQF1-F1
#
_cell.length_a   1.000
_cell.length_b   1.000
_cell.length_c   1.000
_cell.angle_alpha   90.00
_cell.angle_beta   90.00
_cell.angle_gamma   90.00
#
_symmetry.space_group_name_H-M   'P 1'
#
loop_
_entity.id
_entity.type
_entity.pdbx_description
1 polymer ?
#
loop_
_entity_poly.entity_id
_entity_poly.type
_entity_poly.pdbx_seq_one_letter_code
_entity_poly.pdbx_strand_id
1 'polypeptide(L)' 'MVDPRAVRGLKFFAALRERMATATLAQRLADFDGALASAREPVRIEWAG' A
#
# COMPACT_ATOMS: atom_id res chain seq x y z
N MET A 1 -0.65 5.10 15.18
CA MET A 1 0.79 5.32 14.93
C MET A 1 1.25 4.23 13.97
N VAL A 2 2.00 4.55 12.91
CA VAL A 2 2.42 3.56 11.90
C VAL A 2 3.74 2.91 12.32
N ASP A 3 3.85 1.59 12.24
CA ASP A 3 5.10 0.87 12.56
C ASP A 3 6.21 1.21 11.53
N PRO A 4 7.40 1.67 11.95
CA PRO A 4 8.52 1.97 11.05
C PRO A 4 8.95 0.80 10.16
N ARG A 5 8.76 -0.45 10.58
CA ARG A 5 9.03 -1.65 9.77
C ARG A 5 8.06 -1.77 8.61
N ALA A 6 6.79 -1.42 8.81
CA ALA A 6 5.79 -1.43 7.76
C ALA A 6 6.09 -0.37 6.69
N VAL A 7 6.59 0.80 7.10
CA VAL A 7 7.02 1.86 6.18
C VAL A 7 8.17 1.39 5.28
N ARG A 8 9.16 0.69 5.84
CA ARG A 8 10.30 0.12 5.07
C ARG A 8 9.91 -1.00 4.10
N GLY A 9 8.78 -1.68 4.35
CA GLY A 9 8.25 -2.73 3.47
C GLY A 9 7.56 -2.19 2.21
N LEU A 10 7.37 -0.87 2.09
CA LEU A 10 6.81 -0.28 0.87
C LEU A 10 7.76 -0.49 -0.30
N LYS A 11 7.24 -1.00 -1.42
CA LYS A 11 8.01 -1.20 -2.68
C LYS A 11 8.73 0.07 -3.16
N PHE A 12 8.21 1.25 -2.78
CA PHE A 12 8.76 2.56 -3.16
C PHE A 12 9.46 3.28 -2.01
N PHE A 13 9.71 2.62 -0.88
CA PHE A 13 10.31 3.26 0.29
C PHE A 13 11.63 3.98 -0.06
N ALA A 14 12.52 3.33 -0.82
CA ALA A 14 13.79 3.90 -1.25
C ALA A 14 13.67 5.12 -2.18
N ALA A 15 12.50 5.31 -2.82
CA ALA A 15 12.24 6.42 -3.73
C ALA A 15 11.56 7.62 -3.04
N LEU A 16 11.15 7.49 -1.76
CA LEU A 16 10.41 8.49 -1.02
C LEU A 16 11.18 8.96 0.22
N ARG A 17 10.99 10.24 0.59
CA ARG A 17 11.37 10.70 1.93
C ARG A 17 10.50 9.99 2.97
N GLU A 18 11.09 9.60 4.10
CA GLU A 18 10.42 8.80 5.13
C GLU A 18 9.06 9.37 5.58
N ARG A 19 8.96 10.69 5.78
CA ARG A 19 7.69 11.36 6.14
C ARG A 19 6.57 11.15 5.11
N MET A 20 6.91 11.10 3.82
CA MET A 20 5.94 10.88 2.73
C MET A 20 5.53 9.41 2.70
N ALA A 21 6.47 8.48 2.86
CA ALA A 21 6.18 7.05 2.94
C ALA A 21 5.24 6.74 4.12
N THR A 22 5.51 7.34 5.30
CA THR A 22 4.66 7.21 6.48
C THR A 22 3.27 7.80 6.28
N ALA A 23 3.15 9.01 5.71
CA ALA A 23 1.87 9.65 5.43
C ALA A 23 1.02 8.83 4.44
N THR A 24 1.64 8.35 3.35
CA THR A 24 0.98 7.50 2.36
C THR A 24 0.49 6.19 2.98
N LEU A 25 1.33 5.53 3.79
CA LEU A 25 0.93 4.30 4.46
C LEU A 25 -0.19 4.54 5.48
N ALA A 26 -0.11 5.62 6.26
CA ALA A 26 -1.17 6.01 7.19
C ALA A 26 -2.51 6.23 6.47
N GLN A 27 -2.49 6.97 5.36
CA GLN A 27 -3.69 7.22 4.55
C GLN A 27 -4.30 5.93 4.02
N ARG A 28 -3.47 5.00 3.51
CA ARG A 28 -3.96 3.70 3.02
C ARG A 28 -4.52 2.80 4.12
N LEU A 29 -3.90 2.80 5.30
CA LEU A 29 -4.39 2.03 6.45
C LEU A 29 -5.69 2.59 7.03
N ALA A 30 -5.97 3.88 6.81
CA ALA A 30 -7.22 4.50 7.23
C ALA A 30 -8.37 4.28 6.23
N ASP A 31 -8.07 3.88 4.98
CA ASP A 31 -9.04 3.70 3.91
C ASP A 31 -9.57 2.25 3.85
N PHE A 32 -10.45 1.91 4.80
CA PHE A 32 -11.07 0.60 4.86
C PHE A 32 -12.07 0.34 3.72
N ASP A 33 -12.81 1.35 3.32
CA ASP A 33 -13.81 1.23 2.24
C ASP A 33 -13.11 0.96 0.90
N GLY A 34 -12.04 1.69 0.60
CA GLY A 34 -11.21 1.43 -0.58
C GLY A 34 -10.57 0.04 -0.55
N ALA A 35 -10.10 -0.41 0.61
CA ALA A 35 -9.57 -1.77 0.76
C ALA A 35 -10.63 -2.84 0.48
N LEU A 36 -11.84 -2.67 0.98
CA LEU A 36 -12.95 -3.58 0.75
C LEU A 36 -13.39 -3.58 -0.73
N ALA A 37 -13.38 -2.41 -1.38
CA ALA A 37 -13.68 -2.29 -2.80
C ALA A 37 -12.65 -3.04 -3.66
N SER A 38 -11.34 -2.80 -3.44
CA SER A 38 -10.28 -3.52 -4.15
C SER A 38 -10.29 -5.02 -3.88
N ALA A 39 -10.61 -5.46 -2.66
CA ALA A 39 -10.69 -6.89 -2.33
C ALA A 39 -11.82 -7.62 -3.07
N ARG A 40 -12.85 -6.89 -3.53
CA ARG A 40 -13.98 -7.44 -4.29
C ARG A 40 -13.76 -7.39 -5.80
N GLU A 41 -12.69 -6.74 -6.26
CA GLU A 41 -12.43 -6.60 -7.69
C GLU A 41 -11.91 -7.94 -8.28
N PRO A 42 -12.52 -8.44 -9.38
CA PRO A 42 -12.09 -9.70 -9.98
C PRO A 42 -10.69 -9.55 -10.60
N VAL A 43 -9.75 -10.39 -10.16
CA VAL A 43 -8.38 -10.40 -10.70
C VAL A 43 -8.33 -11.32 -11.92
N ARG A 44 -8.06 -10.75 -13.10
CA ARG A 44 -7.68 -11.53 -14.29
C ARG A 44 -6.17 -11.68 -14.32
N ILE A 45 -5.68 -12.91 -14.23
CA ILE A 45 -4.25 -13.22 -14.39
C ILE A 45 -4.05 -13.69 -15.82
N GLU A 46 -3.26 -12.94 -16.59
CA GLU A 46 -2.82 -13.35 -17.92
C GLU A 46 -1.37 -13.84 -17.82
N TRP A 47 -1.14 -15.09 -18.21
CA TRP A 47 0.20 -15.66 -18.27
C TRP A 47 0.74 -15.50 -19.69
N ALA A 48 1.82 -14.73 -19.85
CA ALA A 48 2.60 -14.76 -21.07
C ALA A 48 3.49 -16.01 -21.04
N GLY A 49 3.24 -16.94 -21.95
CA GLY A 49 3.97 -18.20 -22.10
C GLY A 49 5.46 -18.01 -22.39
#